data_AF-A0A5Q2MML3-F1
#
_entry.id   AF-A0A5Q2MML3-F1
#
_cell.length_a   1.000
_cell.length_b   1.000
_cell.length_c   1.000
_cell.angle_alpha   90.00
_cell.angle_beta   90.00
_cell.angle_gamma   90.00
#
_symmetry.space_group_name_H-M   'P 1'
#
loop_
_entity.id
_entity.type
_entity.pdbx_description
1 polymer ?
#
loop_
_entity_poly.entity_id
_entity_poly.type
_entity_poly.pdbx_seq_one_letter_code
_entity_poly.pdbx_strand_id
1 'polypeptide(L)' 'MKGAWYLTRYPEVVSTGLSPALHYLRVGAAQHKDPGPAFNTRKYLAQHPDLPRDVNPLVHFHAANPGPAA' A
#
# COMPACT_ATOMS: atom_id res chain seq x y z
N MET A 1 5.89 3.01 2.90
CA MET A 1 4.66 3.31 3.67
C MET A 1 4.92 4.37 4.74
N LYS A 2 3.93 5.20 5.10
CA LYS A 2 3.97 6.05 6.31
C LYS A 2 2.82 5.70 7.27
N GLY A 3 3.13 4.93 8.34
CA GLY A 3 2.13 4.33 9.23
C GLY A 3 1.25 5.33 10.00
N ALA A 4 1.84 6.33 10.65
CA ALA A 4 1.07 7.35 11.38
C ALA A 4 0.10 8.10 10.45
N TRP A 5 0.58 8.50 9.26
CA TRP A 5 -0.26 9.13 8.23
C TRP A 5 -1.40 8.21 7.78
N TYR A 6 -1.13 6.92 7.62
CA TYR A 6 -2.13 5.94 7.21
C TYR A 6 -3.26 5.82 8.23
N LEU A 7 -2.95 5.80 9.53
CA LEU A 7 -3.96 5.75 10.60
C LEU A 7 -4.75 7.05 10.71
N THR A 8 -4.12 8.21 10.47
CA THR A 8 -4.85 9.49 10.40
C THR A 8 -5.85 9.50 9.24
N ARG A 9 -5.48 8.94 8.09
CA ARG A 9 -6.34 8.89 6.90
C ARG A 9 -7.41 7.81 6.96
N TYR A 10 -7.12 6.69 7.63
CA TYR A 10 -7.98 5.53 7.77
C TYR A 10 -8.13 5.15 9.24
N PRO A 11 -8.87 5.96 10.03
CA PRO A 11 -9.00 5.76 11.48
C PRO A 11 -9.71 4.44 11.83
N GLU A 12 -10.51 3.89 10.91
CA GLU A 12 -11.16 2.58 11.07
C GLU A 12 -10.14 1.44 11.23
N VAL A 13 -8.91 1.63 10.77
CA VAL A 13 -7.84 0.62 10.88
C VAL A 13 -7.48 0.39 12.35
N VAL A 14 -7.62 1.41 13.21
CA VAL A 14 -7.30 1.30 14.64
C VAL A 14 -8.16 0.23 15.31
N SER A 15 -9.44 0.13 14.97
CA SER A 15 -10.34 -0.88 15.57
C SER A 15 -10.07 -2.29 15.08
N THR A 16 -9.33 -2.47 13.99
CA THR A 16 -8.94 -3.79 13.48
C THR A 16 -7.81 -4.43 14.30
N GLY A 17 -7.09 -3.65 15.11
CA GLY A 17 -5.90 -4.11 15.85
C GLY A 17 -4.69 -4.45 14.97
N LEU A 18 -4.81 -4.33 13.64
CA LEU A 18 -3.72 -4.60 12.72
C LEU A 18 -2.76 -3.41 12.66
N SER A 19 -1.47 -3.72 12.49
CA SER A 19 -0.50 -2.68 12.14
C SER A 19 -0.87 -2.07 10.77
N PRO A 20 -0.56 -0.79 10.52
CA PRO A 20 -0.89 -0.14 9.24
C PRO A 20 -0.37 -0.92 8.03
N ALA A 21 0.86 -1.44 8.13
CA ALA A 21 1.48 -2.23 7.07
C ALA A 21 0.72 -3.53 6.81
N LEU A 22 0.40 -4.27 7.87
CA LEU A 22 -0.34 -5.52 7.73
C LEU A 22 -1.76 -5.29 7.19
N HIS A 23 -2.44 -4.24 7.67
CA HIS A 23 -3.75 -3.86 7.16
C HIS A 23 -3.67 -3.49 5.67
N TYR A 24 -2.68 -2.68 5.27
CA TYR A 24 -2.51 -2.33 3.86
C TYR A 24 -2.27 -3.56 2.98
N LEU A 25 -1.39 -4.46 3.42
CA LEU A 25 -1.06 -5.67 2.67
C LEU A 25 -2.27 -6.60 2.47
N ARG A 26 -3.10 -6.77 3.51
CA ARG A 26 -4.24 -7.70 3.47
C ARG A 26 -5.54 -7.10 2.93
N VAL A 27 -5.75 -5.80 3.12
CA VAL A 27 -7.05 -5.15 2.89
C VAL A 27 -6.90 -3.85 2.12
N GLY A 28 -5.98 -2.98 2.54
CA GLY A 28 -5.89 -1.62 2.02
C GLY A 28 -5.60 -1.55 0.52
N ALA A 29 -4.69 -2.38 0.01
CA ALA A 29 -4.38 -2.42 -1.41
C ALA A 29 -5.59 -2.82 -2.28
N ALA A 30 -6.34 -3.84 -1.88
CA ALA A 30 -7.54 -4.29 -2.58
C ALA A 30 -8.66 -3.23 -2.57
N GLN A 31 -8.68 -2.37 -1.55
CA GLN A 31 -9.59 -1.23 -1.46
C GLN A 31 -9.03 0.05 -2.11
N HIS A 32 -7.92 -0.05 -2.84
CA HIS A 32 -7.22 1.09 -3.45
C HIS A 32 -6.83 2.21 -2.47
N LYS A 33 -6.64 1.88 -1.18
CA LYS A 33 -6.15 2.84 -0.18
C LYS A 33 -4.70 3.21 -0.46
N ASP A 34 -4.25 4.38 -0.05
CA ASP A 34 -2.86 4.80 -0.22
C ASP A 34 -2.05 4.45 1.03
N PRO A 35 -0.89 3.77 0.94
CA PRO A 35 -0.07 3.40 2.09
C PRO A 35 0.73 4.59 2.65
N GLY A 36 0.65 5.76 2.03
CA GLY A 36 1.37 6.97 2.40
C GLY A 36 1.26 8.05 1.31
N PRO A 37 1.68 9.29 1.60
CA PRO A 37 1.56 10.40 0.64
C PRO A 37 2.47 10.26 -0.59
N ALA A 38 3.49 9.40 -0.52
CA ALA A 38 4.45 9.19 -1.60
C ALA A 38 4.06 8.08 -2.59
N PHE A 39 2.92 7.40 -2.37
CA PHE A 39 2.48 6.30 -3.23
C PHE A 39 0.98 6.34 -3.43
N ASN A 40 0.54 6.36 -4.68
CA ASN A 40 -0.86 6.33 -5.04
C ASN A 40 -1.23 4.96 -5.60
N THR A 41 -1.98 4.17 -4.83
CA THR A 41 -2.29 2.78 -5.18
C THR A 41 -3.11 2.69 -6.45
N ARG A 42 -4.12 3.55 -6.60
CA ARG A 42 -5.02 3.51 -7.76
C ARG A 42 -4.30 3.87 -9.06
N LYS A 43 -3.48 4.92 -9.03
CA LYS A 43 -2.66 5.35 -10.16
C LYS A 43 -1.66 4.26 -10.56
N TYR A 44 -1.03 3.62 -9.58
CA TYR A 44 -0.10 2.54 -9.85
C TYR A 44 -0.78 1.35 -10.55
N LEU A 45 -1.92 0.88 -10.03
CA LEU A 45 -2.68 -0.20 -10.67
C LEU A 45 -3.18 0.18 -12.07
N ALA A 46 -3.57 1.44 -12.29
CA ALA A 46 -3.96 1.92 -13.62
C ALA A 46 -2.80 1.92 -14.63
N GLN A 47 -1.56 2.09 -14.15
CA GLN A 47 -0.34 2.04 -14.97
C GLN A 47 0.16 0.61 -15.20
N HIS A 48 -0.26 -0.34 -14.37
CA HIS A 48 0.10 -1.75 -14.44
C HIS A 48 -1.16 -2.62 -14.55
N PRO A 49 -1.92 -2.52 -15.66
CA PRO A 49 -3.18 -3.26 -15.85
C PRO A 49 -2.98 -4.78 -15.96
N ASP A 50 -1.76 -5.21 -16.25
CA ASP A 50 -1.30 -6.60 -16.34
C ASP A 50 -0.91 -7.20 -14.97
N LEU A 51 -0.86 -6.38 -13.92
CA LEU A 51 -0.50 -6.83 -12.58
C LEU A 51 -1.55 -7.84 -12.07
N PRO A 52 -1.14 -9.06 -11.65
CA PRO A 52 -2.06 -10.04 -11.08
C PRO A 52 -2.76 -9.48 -9.84
N ARG A 53 -4.05 -9.84 -9.65
CA ARG A 53 -4.90 -9.31 -8.55
C ARG A 53 -4.38 -9.64 -7.15
N ASP A 54 -3.62 -10.72 -7.02
CA ASP A 54 -3.00 -11.18 -5.79
C ASP A 54 -1.66 -10.49 -5.48
N VAL A 55 -1.11 -9.73 -6.43
CA VAL A 55 0.12 -8.97 -6.22
C VAL A 55 -0.19 -7.64 -5.54
N ASN A 56 0.48 -7.40 -4.40
CA ASN A 56 0.36 -6.13 -3.72
C ASN A 56 1.13 -5.03 -4.48
N PRO A 57 0.49 -3.89 -4.84
CA PRO A 57 1.09 -2.87 -5.69
C PRO A 57 2.30 -2.17 -5.04
N LEU A 58 2.30 -1.97 -3.72
CA LEU A 58 3.44 -1.36 -3.03
C LEU A 58 4.64 -2.32 -2.98
N VAL A 59 4.39 -3.62 -2.80
CA VAL A 59 5.45 -4.65 -2.81
C VAL A 59 6.05 -4.74 -4.21
N HIS A 60 5.22 -4.80 -5.25
CA HIS A 60 5.68 -4.79 -6.63
C HIS A 60 6.50 -3.54 -6.95
N PHE A 61 6.04 -2.36 -6.53
CA PHE A 61 6.77 -1.11 -6.72
C PHE A 61 8.16 -1.14 -6.08
N HIS A 62 8.30 -1.63 -4.85
CA HIS A 62 9.59 -1.74 -4.17
C HIS A 62 10.50 -2.80 -4.80
N ALA A 63 9.95 -3.91 -5.31
CA ALA A 63 10.72 -4.91 -6.05
C ALA A 63 11.23 -4.39 -7.39
N ALA A 64 10.42 -3.59 -8.10
CA ALA A 64 10.80 -2.95 -9.35
C ALA A 64 11.75 -1.76 -9.17
N ASN A 65 11.76 -1.16 -7.98
CA ASN A 65 12.61 -0.03 -7.61
C ASN A 65 13.35 -0.38 -6.32
N PRO A 66 14.30 -1.34 -6.36
CA PRO A 66 15.16 -1.57 -5.22
C PRO A 66 15.85 -0.25 -4.92
N GLY A 67 15.72 0.24 -3.69
CA GLY A 67 16.45 1.44 -3.27
C GLY A 67 17.95 1.25 -3.52
N PRO A 68 18.76 2.34 -3.49
CA PRO A 68 20.21 2.20 -3.57
C PRO A 68 20.64 1.15 -2.54
N ALA A 69 21.37 0.13 -2.99
CA ALA A 69 21.94 -0.89 -2.12
C ALA A 69 22.72 -0.15 -1.02
N ALA A 70 22.31 -0.38 0.23
CA ALA A 70 22.95 0.20 1.40
C ALA A 70 24.39 -0.30 1.54
#